data_AF-B8LSV0-F1
#
_entry.id   AF-B8LSV0-F1
#
_cell.length_a   1.000
_cell.length_b   1.000
_cell.length_c   1.000
_cell.angle_alpha   90.00
_cell.angle_beta   90.00
_cell.angle_gamma   90.00
#
_symmetry.space_group_name_H-M   'P 1'
#
loop_
_entity.id
_entity.type
_entity.pdbx_description
1 polymer ?
#
loop_
_entity_poly.entity_id
_entity_poly.type
_entity_poly.pdbx_seq_one_letter_code
_entity_poly.pdbx_strand_id
1 'polypeptide(L)'
;MSSSKVLKTRDVIQEWFEEGPDTKFMIFAQFRTMTAIFANMCKREDLAYAMGYIQNFSYFTLQIHKINRGLGLLQPYPNPSRFPKKIPISKIMIAALKAGGTGLDITAANKCILVEPWWNYAVQQLAFCLLFRIGQTRAVEIVKLVASNAVDDHMMELQKLKLRNFEGAIGDTTLNLNGVEGQLMGHFGTVEQLPTGKIQITR
;
A
#
# COMPACT_ATOMS: atom_id res chain seq x y z
N MET A 1 -0.33 -24.24 -0.09
CA MET A 1 -1.15 -23.68 -1.19
C MET A 1 -1.09 -22.15 -1.09
N SER A 2 -0.80 -21.45 -2.18
CA SER A 2 -0.73 -19.98 -2.18
C SER A 2 -2.10 -19.38 -2.52
N SER A 3 -2.56 -18.39 -1.76
CA SER A 3 -3.81 -17.67 -2.04
C SER A 3 -3.65 -16.76 -3.27
N SER A 4 -4.74 -16.53 -4.02
CA SER A 4 -4.74 -15.66 -5.21
C SER A 4 -4.25 -14.25 -4.90
N LYS A 5 -4.65 -13.68 -3.76
CA LYS A 5 -4.16 -12.36 -3.31
C LYS A 5 -2.67 -12.38 -3.00
N VAL A 6 -2.15 -13.45 -2.43
CA VAL A 6 -0.72 -13.58 -2.13
C VAL A 6 0.09 -13.65 -3.42
N LEU A 7 -0.38 -14.43 -4.40
CA LEU A 7 0.25 -14.49 -5.73
C LEU A 7 0.25 -13.12 -6.41
N LYS A 8 -0.90 -12.43 -6.42
CA LYS A 8 -0.98 -11.12 -7.07
C LYS A 8 -0.14 -10.07 -6.37
N THR A 9 -0.11 -10.04 -5.03
CA THR A 9 0.79 -9.18 -4.26
C THR A 9 2.24 -9.44 -4.65
N ARG A 10 2.64 -10.71 -4.76
CA ARG A 10 3.98 -11.08 -5.16
C ARG A 10 4.32 -10.57 -6.57
N ASP A 11 3.41 -10.72 -7.52
CA ASP A 11 3.64 -10.27 -8.90
C ASP A 11 3.78 -8.73 -8.96
N VAL A 12 3.00 -7.98 -8.17
CA VAL A 12 3.13 -6.52 -8.05
C VAL A 12 4.46 -6.12 -7.41
N ILE A 13 4.90 -6.86 -6.38
CA ILE A 13 6.21 -6.64 -5.75
C ILE A 13 7.35 -6.84 -6.75
N GLN A 14 7.25 -7.85 -7.62
CA GLN A 14 8.25 -8.09 -8.67
C GLN A 14 8.32 -6.94 -9.65
N GLU A 15 7.17 -6.49 -10.17
CA GLU A 15 7.06 -5.36 -11.08
C GLU A 15 7.74 -4.11 -10.49
N TRP A 16 7.49 -3.82 -9.21
CA TRP A 16 8.09 -2.66 -8.54
C TRP A 16 9.58 -2.78 -8.26
N PHE A 17 10.10 -4.00 -8.12
CA PHE A 17 11.55 -4.23 -8.03
C PHE A 17 12.24 -4.11 -9.39
N GLU A 18 11.55 -4.40 -10.48
CA GLU A 18 12.06 -4.22 -11.85
C GLU A 18 12.15 -2.73 -12.23
N GLU A 19 11.22 -1.90 -11.76
CA GLU A 19 11.26 -0.45 -11.98
C GLU A 19 12.46 0.25 -11.35
N GLY A 20 12.99 -0.30 -10.26
CA GLY A 20 14.16 0.28 -9.62
C GLY A 20 14.55 -0.41 -8.32
N PRO A 21 15.86 -0.59 -8.06
CA PRO A 21 16.32 -1.27 -6.86
C PRO A 21 15.92 -0.51 -5.58
N ASP A 22 15.81 0.82 -5.60
CA ASP A 22 15.53 1.64 -4.42
C ASP A 22 14.04 1.89 -4.12
N THR A 23 13.16 1.11 -4.76
CA THR A 23 11.73 1.18 -4.49
C THR A 23 11.41 0.67 -3.10
N LYS A 24 10.75 1.50 -2.29
CA LYS A 24 10.23 1.18 -0.98
C LYS A 24 8.72 1.23 -1.04
N PHE A 25 8.06 0.24 -0.45
CA PHE A 25 6.62 0.11 -0.55
C PHE A 25 5.99 -0.45 0.72
N MET A 26 4.70 -0.14 0.86
CA MET A 26 3.87 -0.58 1.99
C MET A 26 2.87 -1.64 1.55
N ILE A 27 2.57 -2.58 2.44
CA ILE A 27 1.51 -3.57 2.29
C ILE A 27 0.56 -3.38 3.47
N PHE A 28 -0.63 -2.87 3.22
CA PHE A 28 -1.70 -2.79 4.20
C PHE A 28 -2.63 -3.99 4.07
N ALA A 29 -2.86 -4.66 5.20
CA ALA A 29 -3.89 -5.67 5.32
C ALA A 29 -4.83 -5.35 6.47
N GLN A 30 -6.09 -5.75 6.33
CA GLN A 30 -7.10 -5.60 7.36
C GLN A 30 -6.83 -6.55 8.54
N PHE A 31 -6.57 -7.83 8.24
CA PHE A 31 -6.41 -8.86 9.25
C PHE A 31 -4.96 -9.04 9.68
N ARG A 32 -4.72 -9.15 11.00
CA ARG A 32 -3.38 -9.46 11.54
C ARG A 32 -2.83 -10.80 11.05
N THR A 33 -3.70 -11.79 10.85
CA THR A 33 -3.29 -13.08 10.28
C THR A 33 -2.78 -12.91 8.85
N MET A 34 -3.37 -12.00 8.09
CA MET A 34 -2.95 -11.72 6.72
C MET A 34 -1.58 -11.03 6.68
N THR A 35 -1.29 -10.10 7.61
CA THR A 35 0.06 -9.52 7.72
C THR A 35 1.11 -10.59 8.05
N ALA A 36 0.77 -11.57 8.89
CA ALA A 36 1.65 -12.70 9.18
C ALA A 36 1.87 -13.63 7.97
N ILE A 37 0.86 -13.82 7.12
CA ILE A 37 0.99 -14.57 5.86
C ILE A 37 1.97 -13.86 4.92
N PHE A 38 1.86 -12.54 4.76
CA PHE A 38 2.82 -11.78 3.94
C PHE A 38 4.22 -11.77 4.54
N ALA A 39 4.35 -11.71 5.86
CA ALA A 39 5.64 -11.86 6.52
C ALA A 39 6.27 -13.22 6.21
N ASN A 40 5.48 -14.30 6.23
CA ASN A 40 5.95 -15.63 5.86
C ASN A 40 6.29 -15.75 4.37
N MET A 41 5.56 -15.07 3.48
CA MET A 41 5.91 -14.94 2.06
C MET A 41 7.28 -14.27 1.90
N CYS A 42 7.50 -13.12 2.55
CA CYS A 42 8.79 -12.42 2.52
C CYS A 42 9.93 -13.30 3.05
N LYS A 43 9.72 -14.05 4.15
CA LYS A 43 10.72 -15.01 4.67
C LYS A 43 11.06 -16.11 3.66
N ARG A 44 10.07 -16.66 2.97
CA ARG A 44 10.27 -17.73 1.97
C ARG A 44 11.03 -17.23 0.74
N GLU A 45 10.84 -15.96 0.39
CA GLU A 45 11.48 -15.31 -0.75
C GLU A 45 12.79 -14.58 -0.39
N ASP A 46 13.27 -14.74 0.85
CA ASP A 46 14.49 -14.11 1.37
C ASP A 46 14.48 -12.57 1.29
N LEU A 47 13.28 -11.97 1.46
CA LEU A 47 13.07 -10.53 1.42
C LEU A 47 13.11 -9.94 2.83
N ALA A 48 13.94 -8.92 3.04
CA ALA A 48 13.94 -8.15 4.29
C ALA A 48 12.68 -7.27 4.39
N TYR A 49 11.97 -7.35 5.52
CA TYR A 49 10.72 -6.61 5.74
C TYR A 49 10.63 -6.03 7.15
N ALA A 50 9.91 -4.93 7.29
CA ALA A 50 9.52 -4.36 8.56
C ALA A 50 8.04 -4.65 8.80
N MET A 51 7.68 -4.93 10.05
CA MET A 51 6.32 -5.27 10.41
C MET A 51 5.79 -4.31 11.47
N GLY A 52 4.72 -3.62 11.13
CA GLY A 52 4.06 -2.63 11.96
C GLY A 52 2.82 -3.17 12.63
N TYR A 53 2.73 -3.01 13.96
CA TYR A 53 1.58 -3.42 14.74
C TYR A 53 1.12 -2.31 15.67
N ILE A 54 -0.19 -2.13 15.81
CA ILE A 54 -0.75 -1.32 16.89
C ILE A 54 -0.95 -2.23 18.11
N GLN A 55 -0.28 -1.91 19.21
CA GLN A 55 -0.56 -2.47 20.54
C GLN A 55 -1.52 -1.54 21.28
N ASN A 56 -2.63 -2.10 21.77
CA ASN A 56 -3.57 -1.46 22.71
C ASN A 56 -4.02 -0.03 22.33
N PHE A 57 -4.37 0.20 21.07
CA PHE A 57 -4.88 1.46 20.50
C PHE A 57 -4.01 2.73 20.64
N SER A 58 -2.99 2.75 21.52
CA SER A 58 -2.17 3.94 21.78
C SER A 58 -0.75 3.87 21.22
N TYR A 59 -0.18 2.69 20.97
CA TYR A 59 1.22 2.58 20.57
C TYR A 59 1.38 1.76 19.28
N PHE A 60 1.98 2.37 18.26
CA PHE A 60 2.47 1.64 17.10
C PHE A 60 3.89 1.15 17.37
N THR A 61 4.11 -0.15 17.20
CA THR A 61 5.42 -0.79 17.31
C THR A 61 5.86 -1.25 15.93
N LEU A 62 7.02 -0.79 15.49
CA LEU A 62 7.69 -1.31 14.30
C LEU A 62 8.71 -2.37 14.72
N GLN A 63 8.54 -3.60 14.23
CA GLN A 63 9.51 -4.67 14.39
C GLN A 63 10.21 -4.92 13.06
N ILE A 64 11.50 -4.59 13.00
CA ILE A 64 12.32 -4.86 11.82
C ILE A 64 12.76 -6.32 11.86
N HIS A 65 12.35 -7.07 10.85
CA HIS A 65 12.78 -8.45 10.67
C HIS A 65 13.89 -8.46 9.63
N LYS A 66 15.14 -8.31 10.10
CA LYS A 66 16.32 -8.44 9.24
C LYS A 66 16.63 -9.92 9.04
N ILE A 67 16.79 -10.33 7.80
CA ILE A 67 17.45 -11.61 7.50
C ILE A 67 18.96 -11.33 7.57
N ASN A 68 19.59 -11.77 8.66
CA ASN A 68 21.02 -11.58 8.90
C ASN A 68 21.84 -12.42 7.91
N ARG A 69 22.45 -11.80 6.88
CA ARG A 69 23.73 -12.23 6.28
C ARG A 69 24.52 -11.05 5.67
N GLY A 70 25.35 -10.42 6.51
CA GLY A 70 26.52 -9.63 6.09
C GLY A 70 26.29 -8.15 5.76
N LEU A 71 26.93 -7.28 6.53
CA LEU A 71 27.20 -5.87 6.21
C LEU A 71 27.80 -5.70 4.80
N GLY A 72 27.51 -4.57 4.15
CA GLY A 72 28.48 -3.90 3.28
C GLY A 72 28.07 -3.69 1.83
N LEU A 73 27.90 -2.40 1.49
CA LEU A 73 28.05 -1.75 0.18
C LEU A 73 27.02 -2.09 -0.90
N LEU A 74 26.25 -1.05 -1.24
CA LEU A 74 25.44 -0.92 -2.45
C LEU A 74 26.35 -1.09 -3.67
N GLN A 75 26.13 -2.17 -4.44
CA GLN A 75 26.56 -2.22 -5.84
C GLN A 75 25.33 -2.50 -6.71
N PRO A 76 25.25 -1.91 -7.92
CA PRO A 76 24.15 -2.15 -8.83
C PRO A 76 24.30 -3.53 -9.47
N TYR A 77 23.21 -4.30 -9.52
CA TYR A 77 23.23 -5.64 -10.13
C TYR A 77 22.69 -5.58 -11.57
N PRO A 78 23.37 -6.22 -12.53
CA PRO A 78 22.90 -6.32 -13.91
C PRO A 78 22.06 -7.61 -14.12
N ASN A 79 20.82 -7.42 -14.58
CA ASN A 79 19.95 -8.37 -15.31
C ASN A 79 19.46 -9.68 -14.60
N PRO A 80 18.33 -10.28 -15.05
CA PRO A 80 17.18 -10.50 -14.18
C PRO A 80 16.64 -11.93 -14.34
N SER A 81 16.79 -12.76 -13.33
CA SER A 81 15.96 -13.97 -13.28
C SER A 81 15.65 -14.26 -11.84
N ARG A 82 14.48 -13.80 -11.40
CA ARG A 82 13.79 -14.27 -10.20
C ARG A 82 14.35 -13.70 -8.89
N PHE A 83 13.79 -12.56 -8.50
CA PHE A 83 13.93 -11.86 -7.21
C PHE A 83 15.36 -11.44 -6.79
N PRO A 84 15.55 -10.19 -6.34
CA PRO A 84 16.85 -9.76 -5.84
C PRO A 84 17.18 -10.46 -4.51
N LYS A 85 18.22 -11.31 -4.52
CA LYS A 85 18.73 -12.06 -3.35
C LYS A 85 19.36 -11.18 -2.26
N LYS A 86 19.55 -9.89 -2.50
CA LYS A 86 20.11 -8.94 -1.53
C LYS A 86 19.35 -7.63 -1.58
N ILE A 87 18.54 -7.38 -0.55
CA ILE A 87 17.86 -6.09 -0.35
C ILE A 87 18.36 -5.49 0.97
N PRO A 88 19.23 -4.47 0.97
CA PRO A 88 19.65 -3.81 2.20
C PRO A 88 18.55 -2.87 2.70
N ILE A 89 18.27 -2.94 4.02
CA ILE A 89 17.26 -2.17 4.77
C ILE A 89 15.84 -2.45 4.26
N SER A 90 14.97 -3.00 5.11
CA SER A 90 13.62 -3.48 4.76
C SER A 90 12.84 -2.50 3.86
N LYS A 91 12.81 -2.79 2.55
CA LYS A 91 12.08 -2.01 1.54
C LYS A 91 10.58 -2.28 1.56
N ILE A 92 10.20 -3.38 2.23
CA ILE A 92 8.82 -3.82 2.40
C ILE A 92 8.40 -3.49 3.83
N MET A 93 7.36 -2.68 3.98
CA MET A 93 6.71 -2.48 5.27
C MET A 93 5.32 -3.09 5.25
N ILE A 94 5.07 -4.05 6.14
CA ILE A 94 3.78 -4.73 6.28
C ILE A 94 3.10 -4.18 7.53
N ALA A 95 1.90 -3.61 7.39
CA ALA A 95 1.18 -3.04 8.51
C ALA A 95 -0.32 -3.36 8.44
N ALA A 96 -0.97 -3.33 9.61
CA ALA A 96 -2.42 -3.36 9.67
C ALA A 96 -2.99 -2.03 9.13
N LEU A 97 -4.10 -2.06 8.40
CA LEU A 97 -4.74 -0.86 7.83
C LEU A 97 -5.02 0.23 8.89
N LYS A 98 -5.41 -0.18 10.10
CA LYS A 98 -5.67 0.73 11.22
C LYS A 98 -4.44 1.52 11.67
N ALA A 99 -3.22 1.07 11.34
CA ALA A 99 -1.99 1.80 11.62
C ALA A 99 -1.87 3.10 10.83
N GLY A 100 -2.68 3.31 9.78
CA GLY A 100 -2.72 4.55 9.03
C GLY A 100 -3.01 5.80 9.88
N GLY A 101 -3.80 5.66 10.94
CA GLY A 101 -4.23 6.77 11.79
C GLY A 101 -3.26 7.18 12.90
N THR A 102 -2.09 6.54 13.03
CA THR A 102 -1.19 6.76 14.19
C THR A 102 -0.12 7.83 13.97
N GLY A 103 -0.16 8.56 12.85
CA GLY A 103 0.79 9.67 12.59
C GLY A 103 2.24 9.21 12.33
N LEU A 104 2.41 8.03 11.75
CA LEU A 104 3.74 7.52 11.36
C LEU A 104 4.37 8.38 10.27
N ASP A 105 5.59 8.85 10.48
CA ASP A 105 6.37 9.48 9.43
C ASP A 105 7.10 8.41 8.59
N ILE A 106 6.53 8.05 7.44
CA ILE A 106 7.05 7.03 6.51
C ILE A 106 7.50 7.70 5.20
N THR A 107 8.29 8.77 5.31
CA THR A 107 8.87 9.58 4.22
C THR A 107 9.57 8.85 3.08
N ALA A 108 9.86 7.57 3.22
CA ALA A 108 10.70 6.85 2.29
C ALA A 108 9.94 6.04 1.23
N ALA A 109 8.63 5.81 1.39
CA ALA A 109 7.84 4.96 0.50
C ALA A 109 6.83 5.77 -0.32
N ASN A 110 6.80 5.54 -1.64
CA ASN A 110 5.85 6.18 -2.57
C ASN A 110 4.89 5.16 -3.20
N LYS A 111 4.93 3.89 -2.77
CA LYS A 111 4.11 2.82 -3.35
C LYS A 111 3.40 2.02 -2.27
N CYS A 112 2.18 1.58 -2.55
CA CYS A 112 1.35 0.88 -1.57
C CYS A 112 0.42 -0.17 -2.17
N ILE A 113 0.38 -1.34 -1.55
CA ILE A 113 -0.57 -2.41 -1.83
C ILE A 113 -1.61 -2.43 -0.71
N LEU A 114 -2.86 -2.16 -1.03
CA LEU A 114 -4.00 -2.47 -0.17
C LEU A 114 -4.52 -3.85 -0.56
N VAL A 115 -4.38 -4.82 0.35
CA VAL A 115 -4.70 -6.22 0.05
C VAL A 115 -6.21 -6.48 0.06
N GLU A 116 -6.95 -5.71 0.85
CA GLU A 116 -8.38 -5.95 1.09
C GLU A 116 -9.11 -4.62 1.28
N PRO A 117 -10.28 -4.43 0.64
CA PRO A 117 -11.11 -3.26 0.88
C PRO A 117 -11.73 -3.31 2.28
N TRP A 118 -11.88 -2.16 2.91
CA TRP A 118 -12.51 -2.00 4.24
C TRP A 118 -13.75 -1.11 4.14
N TRP A 119 -14.84 -1.43 4.83
CA TRP A 119 -16.13 -0.71 4.71
C TRP A 119 -16.07 0.78 5.07
N ASN A 120 -15.07 1.17 5.85
CA ASN A 120 -14.77 2.57 6.18
C ASN A 120 -13.67 3.08 5.24
N TYR A 121 -14.11 3.77 4.20
CA TYR A 121 -13.25 4.34 3.19
C TYR A 121 -12.25 5.37 3.75
N ALA A 122 -12.66 6.19 4.73
CA ALA A 122 -11.79 7.23 5.30
C ALA A 122 -10.52 6.67 5.97
N VAL A 123 -10.61 5.48 6.59
CA VAL A 123 -9.44 4.83 7.20
C VAL A 123 -8.40 4.43 6.15
N GLN A 124 -8.85 4.02 4.95
CA GLN A 124 -7.94 3.72 3.84
C GLN A 124 -7.24 4.99 3.34
N GLN A 125 -7.99 6.08 3.20
CA GLN A 125 -7.43 7.36 2.79
C GLN A 125 -6.37 7.87 3.77
N LEU A 126 -6.62 7.78 5.08
CA LEU A 126 -5.62 8.11 6.10
C LEU A 126 -4.35 7.25 5.97
N ALA A 127 -4.50 5.96 5.64
CA ALA A 127 -3.35 5.09 5.40
C ALA A 127 -2.57 5.48 4.13
N PHE A 128 -3.25 5.96 3.08
CA PHE A 128 -2.61 6.44 1.86
C PHE A 128 -1.91 7.78 2.05
N CYS A 129 -2.45 8.68 2.90
CA CYS A 129 -1.81 9.94 3.26
C CYS A 129 -0.38 9.76 3.81
N LEU A 130 -0.01 8.58 4.33
CA LEU A 130 1.36 8.27 4.74
C LEU A 130 2.39 8.29 3.59
N LEU A 131 1.93 8.15 2.36
CA LEU A 131 2.76 8.12 1.14
C LEU A 131 2.83 9.50 0.47
N PHE A 132 1.89 10.39 0.78
CA PHE A 132 1.83 11.74 0.20
C PHE A 132 2.55 12.72 1.11
N ARG A 133 3.58 13.38 0.56
CA ARG A 133 4.25 14.48 1.26
C ARG A 133 4.60 15.62 0.33
N ILE A 134 4.44 16.83 0.84
CA ILE A 134 4.81 18.07 0.14
C ILE A 134 6.32 18.03 -0.12
N GLY A 135 6.71 18.22 -1.39
CA GLY A 135 8.12 18.24 -1.83
C GLY A 135 8.65 16.90 -2.34
N GLN A 136 7.86 15.83 -2.31
CA GLN A 136 8.22 14.57 -2.97
C GLN A 136 8.09 14.70 -4.49
N THR A 137 9.13 14.28 -5.23
CA THR A 137 9.16 14.28 -6.71
C THR A 137 8.68 12.97 -7.33
N ARG A 138 8.68 11.89 -6.55
CA ARG A 138 8.24 10.57 -7.00
C ARG A 138 6.71 10.48 -6.94
N ALA A 139 6.08 10.12 -8.05
CA ALA A 139 4.66 9.83 -8.11
C ALA A 139 4.27 8.76 -7.09
N VAL A 140 3.09 8.91 -6.47
CA VAL A 140 2.56 7.92 -5.55
C VAL A 140 1.71 6.92 -6.32
N GLU A 141 1.97 5.63 -6.11
CA GLU A 141 1.24 4.53 -6.74
C GLU A 141 0.51 3.68 -5.69
N ILE A 142 -0.79 3.50 -5.88
CA ILE A 142 -1.62 2.68 -5.00
C ILE A 142 -2.27 1.55 -5.80
N VAL A 143 -2.03 0.31 -5.36
CA VAL A 143 -2.62 -0.91 -5.90
C VAL A 143 -3.61 -1.46 -4.89
N LYS A 144 -4.90 -1.48 -5.26
CA LYS A 144 -5.95 -2.11 -4.46
C LYS A 144 -6.25 -3.50 -5.03
N LEU A 145 -6.09 -4.54 -4.21
CA LEU A 145 -6.45 -5.90 -4.59
C LEU A 145 -7.92 -6.14 -4.25
N VAL A 146 -8.69 -6.48 -5.29
CA VAL A 146 -10.13 -6.78 -5.20
C VAL A 146 -10.35 -8.14 -5.85
N ALA A 147 -10.90 -9.08 -5.10
CA ALA A 147 -11.31 -10.37 -5.64
C ALA A 147 -12.66 -10.24 -6.36
N SER A 148 -12.69 -10.56 -7.66
CA SER A 148 -13.91 -10.54 -8.45
C SER A 148 -14.88 -11.66 -8.07
N ASN A 149 -16.17 -11.39 -8.21
CA ASN A 149 -17.29 -12.25 -7.82
C ASN A 149 -17.22 -12.70 -6.35
N ALA A 150 -16.73 -11.80 -5.48
CA ALA A 150 -16.56 -12.07 -4.06
C ALA A 150 -17.09 -10.92 -3.19
N VAL A 151 -17.03 -11.10 -1.87
CA VAL A 151 -17.43 -10.08 -0.89
C VAL A 151 -16.67 -8.76 -1.08
N ASP A 152 -15.47 -8.80 -1.65
CA ASP A 152 -14.69 -7.61 -1.99
C ASP A 152 -15.44 -6.67 -2.96
N ASP A 153 -16.16 -7.21 -3.96
CA ASP A 153 -16.94 -6.40 -4.90
C ASP A 153 -18.09 -5.68 -4.19
N HIS A 154 -18.83 -6.42 -3.35
CA HIS A 154 -19.89 -5.82 -2.54
C HIS A 154 -19.34 -4.77 -1.55
N MET A 155 -18.13 -5.00 -1.01
CA MET A 155 -17.46 -4.02 -0.16
C MET A 155 -17.13 -2.73 -0.92
N MET A 156 -16.67 -2.84 -2.16
CA MET A 156 -16.42 -1.69 -3.03
C MET A 156 -17.71 -0.93 -3.35
N GLU A 157 -18.81 -1.64 -3.62
CA GLU A 157 -20.14 -1.03 -3.82
C GLU A 157 -20.62 -0.30 -2.56
N LEU A 158 -20.47 -0.92 -1.38
CA LEU A 158 -20.83 -0.31 -0.10
C LEU A 158 -20.02 0.96 0.17
N GLN A 159 -18.73 0.98 -0.16
CA GLN A 159 -17.91 2.19 -0.06
C GLN A 159 -18.46 3.30 -0.97
N LYS A 160 -18.76 2.99 -2.23
CA LYS A 160 -19.33 3.94 -3.19
C LYS A 160 -20.68 4.48 -2.71
N LEU A 161 -21.55 3.61 -2.19
CA LEU A 161 -22.86 4.01 -1.65
C LEU A 161 -22.69 4.96 -0.46
N LYS A 162 -21.82 4.61 0.50
CA LYS A 162 -21.56 5.47 1.67
C LYS A 162 -20.98 6.82 1.25
N LEU A 163 -20.08 6.83 0.28
CA LEU A 163 -19.49 8.06 -0.24
C LEU A 163 -20.54 8.95 -0.88
N ARG A 164 -21.39 8.38 -1.75
CA ARG A 164 -22.50 9.10 -2.39
C ARG A 164 -23.48 9.66 -1.37
N ASN A 165 -23.84 8.88 -0.36
CA ASN A 165 -24.75 9.33 0.69
C ASN A 165 -24.15 10.48 1.49
N PHE A 166 -22.84 10.45 1.74
CA PHE A 166 -22.13 11.53 2.41
C PHE A 166 -22.07 12.80 1.54
N GLU A 167 -21.78 12.66 0.25
CA GLU A 167 -21.81 13.77 -0.72
C GLU A 167 -23.20 14.41 -0.80
N GLY A 168 -24.27 13.60 -0.90
CA GLY A 168 -25.65 14.10 -0.94
C GLY A 168 -26.10 14.80 0.35
N ALA A 169 -25.50 14.48 1.49
CA ALA A 169 -25.78 15.13 2.77
C ALA A 169 -25.03 16.46 2.95
N ILE A 170 -23.90 16.66 2.25
CA ILE A 170 -23.05 17.87 2.39
C ILE A 170 -23.47 19.02 1.47
N GLY A 171 -24.36 18.77 0.50
CA GLY A 171 -24.97 19.81 -0.34
C GLY A 171 -24.23 20.01 -1.67
N ASP A 172 -25.03 20.17 -2.72
CA ASP A 172 -24.70 20.02 -4.15
C ASP A 172 -23.75 21.08 -4.76
N THR A 173 -23.23 22.04 -3.98
CA THR A 173 -22.67 23.26 -4.58
C THR A 173 -21.16 23.21 -4.89
N THR A 174 -20.43 22.15 -4.57
CA THR A 174 -18.95 22.19 -4.72
C THR A 174 -18.24 20.95 -5.26
N LEU A 175 -18.89 19.81 -5.52
CA LEU A 175 -18.15 18.58 -5.85
C LEU A 175 -18.67 17.89 -7.11
N ASN A 176 -18.18 18.36 -8.26
CA ASN A 176 -18.46 17.78 -9.56
C ASN A 176 -17.62 16.49 -9.79
N LEU A 177 -18.32 15.37 -10.01
CA LEU A 177 -18.03 14.15 -10.79
C LEU A 177 -16.72 13.33 -10.65
N ASN A 178 -15.83 13.55 -9.67
CA ASN A 178 -14.68 12.63 -9.44
C ASN A 178 -14.63 11.95 -8.07
N GLY A 179 -15.72 12.02 -7.31
CA GLY A 179 -15.81 11.49 -5.95
C GLY A 179 -14.85 12.18 -4.97
N VAL A 180 -15.14 12.11 -3.67
CA VAL A 180 -14.24 12.64 -2.63
C VAL A 180 -12.80 12.09 -2.77
N GLU A 181 -12.62 10.89 -3.33
CA GLU A 181 -11.30 10.30 -3.64
C GLU A 181 -10.45 11.18 -4.57
N GLY A 182 -10.97 11.50 -5.75
CA GLY A 182 -10.25 12.28 -6.75
C GLY A 182 -9.99 13.72 -6.29
N GLN A 183 -10.85 14.26 -5.42
CA GLN A 183 -10.68 15.59 -4.85
C GLN A 183 -9.64 15.62 -3.73
N LEU A 184 -9.73 14.69 -2.76
CA LEU A 184 -8.72 14.55 -1.70
C LEU A 184 -7.35 14.27 -2.30
N MET A 185 -7.27 13.33 -3.25
CA MET A 185 -6.04 13.02 -3.94
C MET A 185 -5.60 14.16 -4.88
N GLY A 186 -6.56 14.87 -5.47
CA GLY A 186 -6.34 16.07 -6.30
C GLY A 186 -5.65 17.21 -5.57
N HIS A 187 -5.85 17.33 -4.25
CA HIS A 187 -5.11 18.30 -3.43
C HIS A 187 -3.60 18.01 -3.38
N PHE A 188 -3.19 16.77 -3.69
CA PHE A 188 -1.80 16.34 -3.69
C PHE A 188 -1.17 16.26 -5.10
N GLY A 189 -1.95 16.36 -6.18
CA GLY A 189 -1.48 16.34 -7.56
C GLY A 189 -2.55 15.90 -8.57
N THR A 190 -2.16 15.78 -9.85
CA THR A 190 -3.03 15.26 -10.91
C THR A 190 -3.22 13.75 -10.75
N VAL A 191 -4.47 13.29 -10.68
CA VAL A 191 -4.83 11.87 -10.48
C VAL A 191 -5.09 11.22 -11.84
N GLU A 192 -4.34 10.18 -12.19
CA GLU A 192 -4.53 9.37 -13.39
C GLU A 192 -4.82 7.90 -13.01
N GLN A 193 -5.82 7.30 -13.66
CA GLN A 193 -6.13 5.88 -13.48
C GLN A 193 -5.61 5.10 -14.69
N LEU A 194 -4.64 4.21 -14.46
CA LEU A 194 -4.01 3.41 -15.52
C LEU A 194 -4.94 2.25 -15.96
N PRO A 195 -4.81 1.73 -17.20
CA PRO A 195 -5.60 0.61 -17.71
C PRO A 195 -5.50 -0.68 -16.87
N THR A 196 -4.44 -0.79 -16.07
CA THR A 196 -4.17 -1.88 -15.14
C THR A 196 -4.98 -1.80 -13.84
N GLY A 197 -5.80 -0.75 -13.65
CA GLY A 197 -6.55 -0.49 -12.41
C GLY A 197 -5.72 0.22 -11.33
N LYS A 198 -4.48 0.59 -11.63
CA LYS A 198 -3.59 1.35 -10.73
C LYS A 198 -3.98 2.82 -10.72
N ILE A 199 -3.84 3.46 -9.55
CA ILE A 199 -4.00 4.91 -9.43
C ILE A 199 -2.61 5.53 -9.27
N GLN A 200 -2.26 6.44 -10.17
CA GLN A 200 -1.02 7.19 -10.16
C GLN A 200 -1.32 8.68 -9.93
N ILE A 201 -0.55 9.32 -9.05
CA ILE A 201 -0.70 10.74 -8.78
C ILE A 201 0.61 11.44 -9.07
N THR A 202 0.57 12.40 -9.99
CA THR A 202 1.73 13.14 -10.52
C THR A 202 1.53 14.63 -10.27
N ARG A 203 2.57 15.31 -9.78
CA ARG A 203 2.56 16.75 -9.56
C ARG A 203 3.17 17.50 -10.74
#